data_AF-A0A519M335-F1
#
_entry.id   AF-A0A519M335-F1
#
_cell.length_a   1.000
_cell.length_b   1.000
_cell.length_c   1.000
_cell.angle_alpha   90.00
_cell.angle_beta   90.00
_cell.angle_gamma   90.00
#
_symmetry.space_group_name_H-M   'P 1'
#
loop_
_entity.id
_entity.type
_entity.pdbx_description
1 polymer ?
#
loop_
_entity_poly.entity_id
_entity_poly.type
_entity_poly.pdbx_seq_one_letter_code
_entity_poly.pdbx_strand_id
1 'polypeptide(L)'
;MFRTRLSLAFAALLALVCVQAAFVYWGAYRVNDYARHSRLTSDILSELLDLSANKQRLRAWAMQRLMNADAVPEVRERLIENMQRSATALESLAVQDAALWRELAERDGIAVPQEVHQLVGVSELLKDNIKAVDARLKPLTPLEPGAEFAVLWGEINQVFDMAKGRDLREVLNGAIDRQRLTVPVARAATERALAALREKAIAMALITLAAAIVMALSLSRRLQQPLDRLLAGTQALQVGALDHRIATGSRDEFDHVAQSFNAMAQELQSHRSAADAARHDLEVAVHDRTRELSAA
;
A
#
# COMPACT_ATOMS: atom_id res chain seq x y z
N MET A 1 27.12 -21.14 -22.53
CA MET A 1 26.75 -21.10 -21.10
C MET A 1 26.46 -19.67 -20.61
N PHE A 2 26.89 -18.65 -21.33
CA PHE A 2 26.61 -17.26 -21.00
C PHE A 2 25.12 -16.93 -21.03
N ARG A 3 24.41 -17.39 -22.07
CA ARG A 3 22.98 -17.09 -22.27
C ARG A 3 22.09 -17.59 -21.12
N THR A 4 22.38 -18.78 -20.60
CA THR A 4 21.65 -19.38 -19.47
C THR A 4 21.94 -18.69 -18.14
N ARG A 5 23.19 -18.28 -17.89
CA ARG A 5 23.55 -17.49 -16.70
C ARG A 5 22.88 -16.12 -16.73
N LEU A 6 22.80 -15.51 -17.90
CA LEU A 6 22.15 -14.21 -18.10
C LEU A 6 20.63 -14.31 -17.88
N SER A 7 19.98 -15.31 -18.48
CA SER A 7 18.54 -15.51 -18.28
C SER A 7 18.17 -15.82 -16.84
N LEU A 8 19.00 -16.61 -16.13
CA LEU A 8 18.81 -16.88 -14.70
C LEU A 8 18.96 -15.62 -13.85
N ALA A 9 19.93 -14.75 -14.16
CA ALA A 9 20.13 -13.49 -13.46
C ALA A 9 18.91 -12.57 -13.63
N PHE A 10 18.44 -12.36 -14.87
CA PHE A 10 17.23 -11.57 -15.12
C PHE A 10 15.99 -12.17 -14.45
N ALA A 11 15.81 -13.49 -14.52
CA ALA A 11 14.70 -14.17 -13.86
C ALA A 11 14.74 -13.99 -12.34
N ALA A 12 15.92 -14.05 -11.72
CA ALA A 12 16.08 -13.82 -10.28
C ALA A 12 15.74 -12.37 -9.89
N LEU A 13 16.16 -11.38 -10.68
CA LEU A 13 15.85 -9.98 -10.42
C LEU A 13 14.35 -9.71 -10.59
N LEU A 14 13.72 -10.29 -11.61
CA LEU A 14 12.29 -10.19 -11.83
C LEU A 14 11.49 -10.87 -10.72
N ALA A 15 11.93 -12.05 -10.26
CA ALA A 15 11.35 -12.70 -9.09
C ALA A 15 11.46 -11.84 -7.83
N LEU A 16 12.61 -11.18 -7.60
CA LEU A 16 12.80 -10.27 -6.48
C LEU A 16 11.83 -9.09 -6.53
N VAL A 17 11.63 -8.49 -7.70
CA VAL A 17 10.65 -7.40 -7.90
C VAL A 17 9.23 -7.88 -7.65
N CYS A 18 8.85 -9.08 -8.12
CA CYS A 18 7.54 -9.66 -7.85
C CYS A 18 7.31 -9.90 -6.34
N VAL A 19 8.33 -10.43 -5.64
CA VAL A 19 8.27 -10.63 -4.18
C VAL A 19 8.12 -9.29 -3.45
N GLN A 20 8.82 -8.24 -3.89
CA GLN A 20 8.63 -6.89 -3.36
C GLN A 20 7.24 -6.35 -3.59
N ALA A 21 6.71 -6.48 -4.81
CA ALA A 21 5.35 -6.03 -5.13
C ALA A 21 4.31 -6.76 -4.27
N ALA A 22 4.45 -8.07 -4.10
CA ALA A 22 3.59 -8.86 -3.22
C ALA A 22 3.71 -8.42 -1.75
N PHE A 23 4.92 -8.16 -1.25
CA PHE A 23 5.15 -7.68 0.11
C PHE A 23 4.52 -6.30 0.35
N VAL A 24 4.71 -5.35 -0.58
CA VAL A 24 4.12 -4.01 -0.50
C VAL A 24 2.60 -4.09 -0.57
N TYR A 25 2.05 -4.90 -1.46
CA TYR A 25 0.61 -5.11 -1.57
C TYR A 25 0.02 -5.70 -0.29
N TRP A 26 0.64 -6.76 0.23
CA TRP A 26 0.24 -7.39 1.49
C TRP A 26 0.33 -6.41 2.68
N GLY A 27 1.43 -5.65 2.76
CA GLY A 27 1.62 -4.61 3.77
C GLY A 27 0.56 -3.51 3.68
N ALA A 28 0.25 -3.02 2.48
CA ALA A 28 -0.77 -2.00 2.24
C ALA A 28 -2.17 -2.50 2.63
N TYR A 29 -2.50 -3.76 2.34
CA TYR A 29 -3.75 -4.39 2.76
C TYR A 29 -3.86 -4.41 4.29
N ARG A 30 -2.81 -4.85 4.98
CA ARG A 30 -2.78 -4.90 6.46
C ARG A 30 -2.93 -3.52 7.09
N VAL A 31 -2.31 -2.50 6.53
CA VAL A 31 -2.42 -1.10 6.99
C VAL A 31 -3.84 -0.55 6.83
N ASN A 32 -4.53 -0.94 5.77
CA ASN A 32 -5.89 -0.47 5.51
C ASN A 32 -6.88 -0.93 6.59
N ASP A 33 -6.74 -2.14 7.12
CA ASP A 33 -7.61 -2.66 8.19
C ASP A 33 -7.46 -1.86 9.48
N TYR A 34 -6.22 -1.55 9.84
CA TYR A 34 -5.86 -0.72 10.97
C TYR A 34 -6.37 0.73 10.84
N ALA A 35 -6.29 1.29 9.63
CA ALA A 35 -6.84 2.61 9.33
C ALA A 35 -8.38 2.62 9.33
N ARG A 36 -9.02 1.53 8.88
CA ARG A 36 -10.47 1.34 8.98
C ARG A 36 -10.91 1.28 10.44
N HIS A 37 -10.23 0.51 11.28
CA HIS A 37 -10.52 0.44 12.70
C HIS A 37 -10.42 1.83 13.36
N SER A 38 -9.32 2.58 13.16
CA SER A 38 -9.19 3.91 13.75
C SER A 38 -10.25 4.91 13.29
N ARG A 39 -10.78 4.78 12.07
CA ARG A 39 -11.90 5.61 11.60
C ARG A 39 -13.19 5.24 12.31
N LEU A 40 -13.53 3.95 12.35
CA LEU A 40 -14.71 3.44 13.05
C LEU A 40 -14.73 3.88 14.53
N THR A 41 -13.60 3.76 15.24
CA THR A 41 -13.50 4.20 16.64
C THR A 41 -13.77 5.71 16.80
N SER A 42 -13.29 6.52 15.85
CA SER A 42 -13.51 7.97 15.83
C SER A 42 -14.98 8.32 15.55
N ASP A 43 -15.59 7.64 14.58
CA ASP A 43 -16.98 7.87 14.19
C ASP A 43 -17.92 7.45 15.32
N ILE A 44 -17.66 6.30 15.97
CA ILE A 44 -18.37 5.85 17.18
C ILE A 44 -18.30 6.92 18.28
N LEU A 45 -17.11 7.45 18.57
CA LEU A 45 -16.94 8.48 19.58
C LEU A 45 -17.72 9.75 19.24
N SER A 46 -17.72 10.16 17.96
CA SER A 46 -18.50 11.32 17.50
C SER A 46 -19.99 11.12 17.74
N GLU A 47 -20.55 9.97 17.34
CA GLU A 47 -21.97 9.68 17.53
C GLU A 47 -22.37 9.61 19.01
N LEU A 48 -21.52 9.05 19.88
CA LEU A 48 -21.76 9.04 21.32
C LEU A 48 -21.79 10.46 21.92
N LEU A 49 -20.90 11.33 21.45
CA LEU A 49 -20.85 12.74 21.88
C LEU A 49 -22.07 13.52 21.38
N ASP A 50 -22.48 13.31 20.14
CA ASP A 50 -23.67 13.95 19.56
C ASP A 50 -24.95 13.51 20.26
N LEU A 51 -25.07 12.23 20.60
CA LEU A 51 -26.18 11.72 21.42
C LEU A 51 -26.21 12.38 22.81
N SER A 52 -25.06 12.50 23.47
CA SER A 52 -24.94 13.15 24.78
C SER A 52 -25.36 14.63 24.70
N ALA A 53 -24.85 15.35 23.70
CA ALA A 53 -25.15 16.77 23.50
C ALA A 53 -26.63 17.00 23.16
N ASN A 54 -27.22 16.20 22.25
CA ASN A 54 -28.63 16.32 21.91
C ASN A 54 -29.55 15.93 23.07
N LYS A 55 -29.18 14.94 23.88
CA LYS A 55 -29.89 14.61 25.13
C LYS A 55 -29.97 15.83 26.06
N GLN A 56 -28.85 16.55 26.24
CA GLN A 56 -28.82 17.76 27.07
C GLN A 56 -29.68 18.89 26.49
N ARG A 57 -29.62 19.13 25.18
CA ARG A 57 -30.45 20.13 24.50
C ARG A 57 -31.94 19.82 24.63
N LEU A 58 -32.30 18.55 24.50
CA LEU A 58 -33.69 18.10 24.62
C LEU A 58 -34.21 18.23 26.06
N ARG A 59 -33.35 17.98 27.06
CA ARG A 59 -33.67 18.24 28.47
C ARG A 59 -33.89 19.73 28.72
N ALA A 60 -33.04 20.60 28.18
CA ALA A 60 -33.22 22.04 28.27
C ALA A 60 -34.54 22.50 27.60
N TRP A 61 -34.87 21.96 26.43
CA TRP A 61 -36.15 22.22 25.76
C TRP A 61 -37.34 21.79 26.62
N ALA A 62 -37.30 20.60 27.23
CA ALA A 62 -38.37 20.12 28.12
C ALA A 62 -38.57 21.05 29.32
N MET A 63 -37.47 21.57 29.90
CA MET A 63 -37.53 22.54 30.99
C MET A 63 -38.19 23.84 30.54
N GLN A 64 -37.81 24.38 29.37
CA GLN A 64 -38.42 25.59 28.81
C GLN A 64 -39.92 25.41 28.55
N ARG A 65 -40.31 24.25 28.00
CA ARG A 65 -41.70 23.92 27.72
C ARG A 65 -42.55 23.89 28.98
N LEU A 66 -42.02 23.32 30.07
CA LEU A 66 -42.70 23.31 31.38
C LEU A 66 -42.86 24.71 31.98
N MET A 67 -41.84 25.55 31.87
CA MET A 67 -41.84 26.91 32.42
C MET A 67 -42.66 27.90 31.58
N ASN A 68 -43.42 27.43 30.58
CA ASN A 68 -44.15 28.26 29.63
C ASN A 68 -43.26 29.31 28.92
N ALA A 69 -41.97 29.02 28.75
CA ALA A 69 -41.12 29.77 27.83
C ALA A 69 -41.45 29.32 26.40
N ASP A 70 -41.21 30.18 25.39
CA ASP A 70 -41.47 29.94 23.95
C ASP A 70 -40.69 28.75 23.35
N ALA A 71 -40.94 27.55 23.86
CA ALA A 71 -40.34 26.30 23.44
C ALA A 71 -41.10 25.77 22.21
N VAL A 72 -40.51 26.06 21.05
CA VAL A 72 -40.99 25.68 19.72
C VAL A 72 -40.99 24.14 19.57
N PRO A 73 -42.15 23.48 19.33
CA PRO A 73 -42.25 22.02 19.21
C PRO A 73 -41.36 21.42 18.11
N GLU A 74 -41.13 22.16 17.03
CA GLU A 74 -40.31 21.75 15.88
C GLU A 74 -38.84 21.54 16.28
N VAL A 75 -38.36 22.24 17.32
CA VAL A 75 -37.01 22.03 17.86
C VAL A 75 -36.90 20.66 18.53
N ARG A 76 -37.93 20.22 19.26
CA ARG A 76 -38.01 18.88 19.86
C ARG A 76 -37.91 17.82 18.77
N GLU A 77 -38.73 17.96 17.73
CA GLU A 77 -38.82 16.99 16.64
C GLU A 77 -37.47 16.82 15.95
N ARG A 78 -36.81 17.94 15.61
CA ARG A 78 -35.46 17.91 15.02
C ARG A 78 -34.43 17.27 15.95
N LEU A 79 -34.47 17.55 17.25
CA LEU A 79 -33.55 16.95 18.22
C LEU A 79 -33.76 15.44 18.34
N ILE A 80 -35.03 14.99 18.39
CA ILE A 80 -35.38 13.56 18.41
C ILE A 80 -34.94 12.87 17.13
N GLU A 81 -35.23 13.45 15.95
CA GLU A 81 -34.81 12.90 14.65
C GLU A 81 -33.28 12.78 14.57
N ASN A 82 -32.54 13.79 15.02
CA ASN A 82 -31.08 13.75 15.08
C ASN A 82 -30.60 12.62 16.00
N MET A 83 -31.17 12.49 17.20
CA MET A 83 -30.81 11.42 18.13
C MET A 83 -31.12 10.03 17.55
N GLN A 84 -32.26 9.86 16.88
CA GLN A 84 -32.62 8.58 16.24
C GLN A 84 -31.65 8.23 15.11
N ARG A 85 -31.25 9.21 14.29
CA ARG A 85 -30.23 9.03 13.24
C ARG A 85 -28.89 8.64 13.85
N SER A 86 -28.40 9.37 14.85
CA SER A 86 -27.15 9.05 15.54
C SER A 86 -27.17 7.69 16.21
N ALA A 87 -28.28 7.30 16.85
CA ALA A 87 -28.39 5.98 17.48
C ALA A 87 -28.39 4.83 16.46
N THR A 88 -28.98 5.04 15.28
CA THR A 88 -28.96 4.07 14.18
C THR A 88 -27.58 3.98 13.54
N ALA A 89 -26.91 5.12 13.33
CA ALA A 89 -25.54 5.17 12.86
C ALA A 89 -24.60 4.45 13.83
N LEU A 90 -24.70 4.74 15.13
CA LEU A 90 -23.91 4.11 16.19
C LEU A 90 -24.09 2.58 16.21
N GLU A 91 -25.31 2.07 16.07
CA GLU A 91 -25.58 0.63 15.95
C GLU A 91 -24.87 0.03 14.74
N SER A 92 -24.99 0.67 13.57
CA SER A 92 -24.33 0.20 12.35
C SER A 92 -22.80 0.20 12.48
N LEU A 93 -22.23 1.20 13.15
CA LEU A 93 -20.79 1.32 13.39
C LEU A 93 -20.31 0.30 14.41
N ALA A 94 -21.07 0.05 15.47
CA ALA A 94 -20.75 -0.96 16.49
C ALA A 94 -20.76 -2.38 15.92
N VAL A 95 -21.73 -2.70 15.04
CA VAL A 95 -21.77 -3.99 14.33
C VAL A 95 -20.58 -4.14 13.37
N GLN A 96 -20.22 -3.08 12.64
CA GLN A 96 -19.05 -3.08 11.76
C GLN A 96 -17.73 -3.24 12.55
N ASP A 97 -17.59 -2.54 13.67
CA ASP A 97 -16.41 -2.66 14.54
C ASP A 97 -16.29 -4.08 15.11
N ALA A 98 -17.40 -4.68 15.54
CA ALA A 98 -17.43 -6.07 15.99
C ALA A 98 -17.06 -7.09 14.90
N ALA A 99 -17.51 -6.86 13.66
CA ALA A 99 -17.13 -7.70 12.52
C ALA A 99 -15.63 -7.59 12.21
N LEU A 100 -15.09 -6.37 12.18
CA LEU A 100 -13.67 -6.12 11.92
C LEU A 100 -12.79 -6.76 13.00
N TRP A 101 -13.17 -6.65 14.27
CA TRP A 101 -12.47 -7.33 15.36
C TRP A 101 -12.48 -8.85 15.23
N ARG A 102 -13.57 -9.44 14.74
CA ARG A 102 -13.66 -10.88 14.49
C ARG A 102 -12.69 -11.32 13.40
N GLU A 103 -12.62 -10.57 12.29
CA GLU A 103 -11.66 -10.83 11.20
C GLU A 103 -10.21 -10.73 11.69
N LEU A 104 -9.90 -9.70 12.49
CA LEU A 104 -8.57 -9.54 13.10
C LEU A 104 -8.24 -10.65 14.09
N ALA A 105 -9.22 -11.09 14.89
CA ALA A 105 -9.06 -12.18 15.84
C ALA A 105 -8.76 -13.51 15.14
N GLU A 106 -9.49 -13.84 14.07
CA GLU A 106 -9.27 -15.05 13.27
C GLU A 106 -7.91 -15.04 12.57
N ARG A 107 -7.49 -13.88 12.04
CA ARG A 107 -6.24 -13.76 11.28
C ARG A 107 -5.00 -13.72 12.17
N ASP A 108 -5.02 -12.88 13.19
CA ASP A 108 -3.84 -12.55 14.01
C ASP A 108 -3.88 -13.25 15.39
N GLY A 109 -4.91 -14.05 15.70
CA GLY A 109 -5.02 -14.82 16.95
C GLY A 109 -5.28 -13.97 18.19
N ILE A 110 -5.83 -12.77 18.03
CA ILE A 110 -6.05 -11.79 19.09
C ILE A 110 -7.44 -12.00 19.70
N ALA A 111 -7.58 -11.90 21.03
CA ALA A 111 -8.90 -11.95 21.66
C ALA A 111 -9.72 -10.71 21.32
N VAL A 112 -11.00 -10.89 20.94
CA VAL A 112 -11.92 -9.76 20.75
C VAL A 112 -12.22 -9.13 22.11
N PRO A 113 -11.96 -7.82 22.29
CA PRO A 113 -12.26 -7.15 23.55
C PRO A 113 -13.75 -7.24 23.91
N GLN A 114 -14.06 -7.43 25.19
CA GLN A 114 -15.45 -7.57 25.65
C GLN A 114 -16.27 -6.29 25.39
N GLU A 115 -15.60 -5.14 25.36
CA GLU A 115 -16.15 -3.81 25.16
C GLU A 115 -16.84 -3.67 23.79
N VAL A 116 -16.31 -4.34 22.77
CA VAL A 116 -16.84 -4.34 21.40
C VAL A 116 -18.24 -4.95 21.37
N HIS A 117 -18.44 -6.03 22.11
CA HIS A 117 -19.76 -6.68 22.24
C HIS A 117 -20.73 -5.84 23.06
N GLN A 118 -20.24 -5.10 24.06
CA GLN A 118 -21.08 -4.25 24.89
C GLN A 118 -21.64 -3.05 24.11
N LEU A 119 -20.89 -2.50 23.16
CA LEU A 119 -21.31 -1.30 22.41
C LEU A 119 -22.58 -1.52 21.59
N VAL A 120 -22.75 -2.69 20.98
CA VAL A 120 -23.97 -3.07 20.25
C VAL A 120 -25.19 -3.07 21.20
N GLY A 121 -25.02 -3.63 22.41
CA GLY A 121 -26.07 -3.60 23.43
C GLY A 121 -26.36 -2.19 23.94
N VAL A 122 -25.37 -1.29 23.96
CA VAL A 122 -25.55 0.13 24.32
C VAL A 122 -26.36 0.88 23.27
N SER A 123 -26.12 0.66 21.97
CA SER A 123 -26.89 1.32 20.91
C SER A 123 -28.37 0.93 20.93
N GLU A 124 -28.69 -0.34 21.20
CA GLU A 124 -30.08 -0.78 21.35
C GLU A 124 -30.79 -0.09 22.53
N LEU A 125 -30.12 0.00 23.68
CA LEU A 125 -30.66 0.71 24.84
C LEU A 125 -30.94 2.18 24.54
N LEU A 126 -30.03 2.85 23.83
CA LEU A 126 -30.18 4.24 23.46
C LEU A 126 -31.37 4.44 22.54
N LYS A 127 -31.58 3.56 21.55
CA LYS A 127 -32.76 3.59 20.67
C LYS A 127 -34.07 3.43 21.46
N ASP A 128 -34.12 2.46 22.37
CA ASP A 128 -35.29 2.25 23.23
C ASP A 128 -35.55 3.45 24.15
N ASN A 129 -34.51 4.04 24.71
CA ASN A 129 -34.61 5.23 25.53
C ASN A 129 -35.12 6.44 24.74
N ILE A 130 -34.58 6.69 23.55
CA ILE A 130 -35.01 7.82 22.69
C ILE A 130 -36.50 7.71 22.37
N LYS A 131 -37.01 6.49 22.12
CA LYS A 131 -38.46 6.26 21.92
C LYS A 131 -39.26 6.58 23.18
N ALA A 132 -38.79 6.17 24.35
CA ALA A 132 -39.45 6.46 25.62
C ALA A 132 -39.46 7.97 25.93
N VAL A 133 -38.34 8.66 25.67
CA VAL A 133 -38.21 10.11 25.81
C VAL A 133 -39.15 10.83 24.84
N ASP A 134 -39.19 10.46 23.55
CA ASP A 134 -40.12 11.09 22.60
C ASP A 134 -41.58 10.89 23.04
N ALA A 135 -41.96 9.68 23.44
CA ALA A 135 -43.30 9.38 23.94
C ALA A 135 -43.66 10.22 25.18
N ARG A 136 -42.70 10.48 26.09
CA ARG A 136 -42.93 11.30 27.29
C ARG A 136 -43.01 12.79 26.97
N LEU A 137 -42.22 13.28 26.02
CA LEU A 137 -42.13 14.71 25.69
C LEU A 137 -43.18 15.18 24.68
N LYS A 138 -43.72 14.29 23.85
CA LYS A 138 -44.74 14.63 22.86
C LYS A 138 -46.03 15.23 23.46
N PRO A 139 -46.61 14.72 24.56
CA PRO A 139 -47.78 15.32 25.21
C PRO A 139 -47.43 16.47 26.17
N LEU A 140 -46.19 16.96 26.20
CA LEU A 140 -45.74 17.91 27.22
C LEU A 140 -46.36 19.31 27.02
N THR A 141 -47.22 19.70 27.96
CA THR A 141 -47.82 21.03 28.05
C THR A 141 -47.13 21.88 29.13
N PRO A 142 -47.27 23.22 29.06
CA PRO A 142 -46.85 24.10 30.15
C PRO A 142 -47.48 23.69 31.49
N LEU A 143 -46.76 23.97 32.59
CA LEU A 143 -47.18 23.59 33.93
C LEU A 143 -48.52 24.27 34.29
N GLU A 144 -49.51 23.48 34.69
CA GLU A 144 -50.80 24.04 35.16
C GLU A 144 -50.64 24.75 36.51
N PRO A 145 -51.45 25.79 36.79
CA PRO A 145 -51.42 26.49 38.07
C PRO A 145 -51.69 25.52 39.24
N GLY A 146 -50.71 25.38 40.15
CA GLY A 146 -50.80 24.49 41.31
C GLY A 146 -50.17 23.10 41.13
N ALA A 147 -49.67 22.76 39.95
CA ALA A 147 -48.94 21.51 39.74
C ALA A 147 -47.52 21.56 40.34
N GLU A 148 -47.06 20.43 40.89
CA GLU A 148 -45.74 20.32 41.51
C GLU A 148 -44.64 20.11 40.45
N PHE A 149 -43.96 21.20 40.08
CA PHE A 149 -42.85 21.17 39.12
C PHE A 149 -41.79 20.10 39.47
N ALA A 150 -41.45 19.95 40.75
CA ALA A 150 -40.42 19.03 41.21
C ALA A 150 -40.75 17.56 40.88
N VAL A 151 -42.02 17.16 41.05
CA VAL A 151 -42.50 15.80 40.76
C VAL A 151 -42.44 15.53 39.25
N LEU A 152 -43.04 16.42 38.46
CA LEU A 152 -43.10 16.26 37.00
C LEU A 152 -41.70 16.29 36.36
N TRP A 153 -40.82 17.17 36.85
CA TRP A 153 -39.43 17.23 36.40
C TRP A 153 -38.64 15.98 36.80
N GLY A 154 -38.90 15.44 38.00
CA GLY A 154 -38.33 14.16 38.46
C GLY A 154 -38.69 13.00 37.53
N GLU A 155 -39.96 12.86 37.16
CA GLU A 155 -40.42 11.82 36.24
C GLU A 155 -39.81 11.95 34.84
N ILE A 156 -39.73 13.17 34.30
CA ILE A 156 -39.08 13.41 32.99
C ILE A 156 -37.61 13.02 33.07
N ASN A 157 -36.91 13.46 34.10
CA ASN A 157 -35.50 13.13 34.30
C ASN A 157 -35.27 11.63 34.43
N GLN A 158 -36.16 10.91 35.12
CA GLN A 158 -36.09 9.45 35.21
C GLN A 158 -36.15 8.79 33.84
N VAL A 159 -37.03 9.25 32.93
CA VAL A 159 -37.10 8.72 31.56
C VAL A 159 -35.84 9.06 30.76
N PHE A 160 -35.22 10.22 30.98
CA PHE A 160 -33.94 10.54 30.36
C PHE A 160 -32.81 9.66 30.88
N ASP A 161 -32.78 9.37 32.18
CA ASP A 161 -31.61 8.82 32.86
C ASP A 161 -31.64 7.29 32.95
N MET A 162 -32.82 6.65 32.87
CA MET A 162 -32.95 5.19 33.01
C MET A 162 -33.43 4.50 31.72
N ALA A 163 -32.80 3.36 31.38
CA ALA A 163 -33.32 2.41 30.41
C ALA A 163 -33.04 0.95 30.83
N LYS A 164 -34.10 0.12 30.84
CA LYS A 164 -34.04 -1.30 31.25
C LYS A 164 -33.28 -1.51 32.58
N GLY A 165 -33.51 -0.62 33.56
CA GLY A 165 -32.88 -0.68 34.89
C GLY A 165 -31.42 -0.23 34.94
N ARG A 166 -30.88 0.37 33.87
CA ARG A 166 -29.51 0.90 33.81
C ARG A 166 -29.52 2.42 33.70
N ASP A 167 -28.56 3.06 34.36
CA ASP A 167 -28.29 4.49 34.22
C ASP A 167 -27.59 4.76 32.88
N LEU A 168 -28.27 5.47 31.98
CA LEU A 168 -27.77 5.81 30.65
C LEU A 168 -26.61 6.79 30.68
N ARG A 169 -26.53 7.65 31.70
CA ARG A 169 -25.41 8.58 31.85
C ARG A 169 -24.15 7.79 32.16
N GLU A 170 -24.22 6.82 33.06
CA GLU A 170 -23.08 5.93 33.36
C GLU A 170 -22.70 5.08 32.15
N VAL A 171 -23.69 4.49 31.47
CA VAL A 171 -23.46 3.67 30.27
C VAL A 171 -22.82 4.49 29.14
N LEU A 172 -23.34 5.70 28.87
CA LEU A 172 -22.85 6.57 27.80
C LEU A 172 -21.46 7.13 28.13
N ASN A 173 -21.26 7.63 29.34
CA ASN A 173 -19.94 8.15 29.77
C ASN A 173 -18.90 7.04 29.80
N GLY A 174 -19.24 5.87 30.33
CA GLY A 174 -18.35 4.71 30.31
C GLY A 174 -18.01 4.25 28.90
N ALA A 175 -18.93 4.35 27.94
CA ALA A 175 -18.63 4.09 26.53
C ALA A 175 -17.70 5.17 25.94
N ILE A 176 -17.97 6.45 26.19
CA ILE A 176 -17.15 7.59 25.72
C ILE A 176 -15.72 7.49 26.26
N ASP A 177 -15.55 7.26 27.57
CA ASP A 177 -14.24 7.21 28.21
C ASP A 177 -13.42 6.02 27.70
N ARG A 178 -14.05 4.86 27.51
CA ARG A 178 -13.40 3.71 26.89
C ARG A 178 -12.94 4.03 25.47
N GLN A 179 -13.81 4.58 24.63
CA GLN A 179 -13.42 4.94 23.26
C GLN A 179 -12.28 5.97 23.24
N ARG A 180 -12.30 6.96 24.13
CA ARG A 180 -11.22 7.96 24.26
C ARG A 180 -9.87 7.35 24.62
N LEU A 181 -9.84 6.30 25.44
CA LEU A 181 -8.62 5.61 25.82
C LEU A 181 -8.11 4.67 24.73
N THR A 182 -9.01 4.06 23.95
CA THR A 182 -8.65 3.09 22.90
C THR A 182 -8.17 3.76 21.61
N VAL A 183 -8.74 4.91 21.20
CA VAL A 183 -8.36 5.64 19.97
C VAL A 183 -6.85 5.94 19.88
N PRO A 184 -6.20 6.55 20.88
CA PRO A 184 -4.78 6.90 20.78
C PRO A 184 -3.85 5.69 20.83
N VAL A 185 -4.21 4.65 21.60
CA VAL A 185 -3.42 3.42 21.70
C VAL A 185 -3.48 2.63 20.40
N ALA A 186 -4.68 2.51 19.80
CA ALA A 186 -4.84 1.93 18.48
C ALA A 186 -4.03 2.70 17.44
N ARG A 187 -4.15 4.03 17.38
CA ARG A 187 -3.37 4.87 16.44
C ARG A 187 -1.86 4.73 16.59
N ALA A 188 -1.33 4.70 17.80
CA ALA A 188 0.11 4.54 18.01
C ALA A 188 0.62 3.15 17.58
N ALA A 189 -0.18 2.10 17.81
CA ALA A 189 0.15 0.75 17.37
C ALA A 189 0.13 0.64 15.83
N THR A 190 -0.85 1.26 15.17
CA THR A 190 -0.93 1.29 13.71
C THR A 190 0.21 2.07 13.09
N GLU A 191 0.54 3.25 13.61
CA GLU A 191 1.68 4.07 13.17
C GLU A 191 3.02 3.34 13.31
N ARG A 192 3.25 2.63 14.42
CA ARG A 192 4.47 1.82 14.59
C ARG A 192 4.56 0.67 13.60
N ALA A 193 3.45 -0.03 13.35
CA ALA A 193 3.40 -1.11 12.37
C ALA A 193 3.65 -0.58 10.94
N LEU A 194 3.07 0.57 10.59
CA LEU A 194 3.31 1.31 9.36
C LEU A 194 4.79 1.69 9.18
N ALA A 195 5.40 2.24 10.22
CA ALA A 195 6.82 2.64 10.21
C ALA A 195 7.73 1.42 9.97
N ALA A 196 7.51 0.31 10.69
CA ALA A 196 8.28 -0.92 10.50
C ALA A 196 8.11 -1.52 9.10
N LEU A 197 6.90 -1.49 8.53
CA LEU A 197 6.66 -1.94 7.15
C LEU A 197 7.38 -1.04 6.14
N ARG A 198 7.34 0.29 6.34
CA ARG A 198 8.04 1.26 5.49
C ARG A 198 9.55 1.06 5.52
N GLU A 199 10.14 0.88 6.69
CA GLU A 199 11.58 0.60 6.84
C GLU A 199 11.98 -0.68 6.08
N LYS A 200 11.22 -1.76 6.25
CA LYS A 200 11.45 -3.02 5.52
C LYS A 200 11.31 -2.85 4.01
N ALA A 201 10.30 -2.12 3.55
CA ALA A 201 10.08 -1.85 2.12
C ALA A 201 11.25 -1.04 1.50
N ILE A 202 11.73 -0.02 2.21
CA ILE A 202 12.90 0.77 1.79
C ILE A 202 14.15 -0.11 1.75
N ALA A 203 14.38 -0.93 2.77
CA ALA A 203 15.53 -1.85 2.81
C ALA A 203 15.50 -2.82 1.62
N MET A 204 14.35 -3.43 1.31
CA MET A 204 14.21 -4.27 0.13
C MET A 204 14.47 -3.48 -1.16
N ALA A 205 13.94 -2.27 -1.29
CA ALA A 205 14.15 -1.44 -2.48
C ALA A 205 15.64 -1.14 -2.71
N LEU A 206 16.38 -0.84 -1.64
CA LEU A 206 17.83 -0.64 -1.70
C LEU A 206 18.58 -1.91 -2.10
N ILE A 207 18.18 -3.07 -1.60
CA ILE A 207 18.77 -4.37 -1.97
C ILE A 207 18.56 -4.65 -3.46
N THR A 208 17.34 -4.44 -3.97
CA THR A 208 17.03 -4.63 -5.40
C THR A 208 17.79 -3.64 -6.28
N LEU A 209 17.91 -2.39 -5.85
CA LEU A 209 18.71 -1.38 -6.56
C LEU A 209 20.19 -1.79 -6.62
N ALA A 210 20.77 -2.22 -5.50
CA ALA A 210 22.14 -2.71 -5.45
C ALA A 210 22.33 -3.92 -6.38
N ALA A 211 21.40 -4.88 -6.35
CA ALA A 211 21.42 -6.05 -7.24
C ALA A 211 21.34 -5.65 -8.73
N ALA A 212 20.50 -4.67 -9.08
CA ALA A 212 20.38 -4.14 -10.43
C ALA A 212 21.67 -3.46 -10.90
N ILE A 213 22.32 -2.67 -10.04
CA ILE A 213 23.60 -2.02 -10.34
C ILE A 213 24.69 -3.08 -10.59
N VAL A 214 24.81 -4.08 -9.70
CA VAL A 214 25.77 -5.18 -9.86
C VAL A 214 25.54 -5.93 -11.17
N MET A 215 24.28 -6.17 -11.53
CA MET A 215 23.91 -6.82 -12.77
C MET A 215 24.26 -5.98 -14.00
N ALA A 216 23.99 -4.67 -13.98
CA ALA A 216 24.33 -3.74 -15.06
C ALA A 216 25.86 -3.69 -15.29
N LEU A 217 26.65 -3.60 -14.21
CA LEU A 217 28.12 -3.63 -14.30
C LEU A 217 28.65 -4.97 -14.82
N SER A 218 28.06 -6.09 -14.38
CA SER A 218 28.39 -7.42 -14.91
C SER A 218 28.05 -7.53 -16.39
N LEU A 219 26.93 -6.95 -16.84
CA LEU A 219 26.51 -6.97 -18.23
C LEU A 219 27.46 -6.18 -19.12
N SER A 220 27.87 -4.99 -18.67
CA SER A 220 28.83 -4.16 -19.38
C SER A 220 30.15 -4.91 -19.63
N ARG A 221 30.69 -5.58 -18.59
CA ARG A 221 31.93 -6.35 -18.73
C ARG A 221 31.79 -7.62 -19.56
N ARG A 222 30.65 -8.32 -19.50
CA ARG A 222 30.49 -9.63 -20.15
C ARG A 222 29.83 -9.58 -21.54
N LEU A 223 29.21 -8.47 -21.90
CA LEU A 223 28.45 -8.34 -23.16
C LEU A 223 28.97 -7.16 -24.00
N GLN A 224 29.09 -5.96 -23.42
CA GLN A 224 29.56 -4.79 -24.18
C GLN A 224 31.03 -4.93 -24.57
N GLN A 225 31.93 -5.28 -23.64
CA GLN A 225 33.36 -5.40 -23.96
C GLN A 225 33.68 -6.42 -25.08
N PRO A 226 33.13 -7.66 -25.10
CA PRO A 226 33.36 -8.59 -26.21
C PRO A 226 32.77 -8.10 -27.53
N LEU A 227 31.60 -7.44 -27.50
CA LEU A 227 30.99 -6.85 -28.69
C LEU A 227 31.86 -5.73 -29.26
N ASP A 228 32.38 -4.84 -28.43
CA ASP A 228 33.26 -3.75 -28.86
C ASP A 228 34.55 -4.30 -29.49
N ARG A 229 35.11 -5.38 -28.94
CA ARG A 229 36.28 -6.06 -29.53
C ARG A 229 35.97 -6.68 -30.89
N LEU A 230 34.81 -7.32 -31.03
CA LEU A 230 34.36 -7.87 -32.32
C LEU A 230 34.14 -6.75 -33.34
N LEU A 231 33.53 -5.64 -32.93
CA LEU A 231 33.29 -4.47 -33.77
C LEU A 231 34.60 -3.82 -34.22
N ALA A 232 35.58 -3.69 -33.33
CA ALA A 232 36.91 -3.20 -33.66
C ALA A 232 37.64 -4.15 -34.63
N GLY A 233 37.53 -5.46 -34.42
CA GLY A 233 38.13 -6.46 -35.30
C GLY A 233 37.54 -6.44 -36.71
N THR A 234 36.21 -6.34 -36.84
CA THR A 234 35.57 -6.23 -38.16
C THR A 234 35.92 -4.93 -38.88
N GLN A 235 36.01 -3.81 -38.16
CA GLN A 235 36.49 -2.54 -38.72
C GLN A 235 37.94 -2.63 -39.21
N ALA A 236 38.83 -3.27 -38.44
CA ALA A 236 40.22 -3.50 -38.86
C ALA A 236 40.30 -4.34 -40.14
N LEU A 237 39.49 -5.40 -40.22
CA LEU A 237 39.41 -6.24 -41.41
C LEU A 237 38.90 -5.46 -42.63
N GLN A 238 37.89 -4.59 -42.46
CA GLN A 238 37.34 -3.74 -43.53
C GLN A 238 38.35 -2.78 -44.13
N VAL A 239 39.26 -2.22 -43.34
CA VAL A 239 40.34 -1.33 -43.84
C VAL A 239 41.56 -2.10 -44.36
N GLY A 240 41.49 -3.44 -44.41
CA GLY A 240 42.53 -4.31 -44.94
C GLY A 240 43.64 -4.68 -43.94
N ALA A 241 43.47 -4.39 -42.64
CA ALA A 241 44.40 -4.81 -41.59
C ALA A 241 44.18 -6.30 -41.24
N LEU A 242 44.65 -7.19 -42.12
CA LEU A 242 44.44 -8.64 -42.02
C LEU A 242 45.29 -9.32 -40.93
N ASP A 243 46.22 -8.61 -40.32
CA ASP A 243 47.05 -9.05 -39.21
C ASP A 243 46.36 -8.91 -37.84
N HIS A 244 45.28 -8.13 -37.76
CA HIS A 244 44.52 -7.97 -36.52
C HIS A 244 43.91 -9.30 -36.05
N ARG A 245 44.01 -9.60 -34.75
CA ARG A 245 43.42 -10.78 -34.12
C ARG A 245 42.65 -10.38 -32.87
N ILE A 246 41.49 -10.99 -32.66
CA ILE A 246 40.67 -10.81 -31.47
C ILE A 246 41.19 -11.75 -30.39
N ALA A 247 41.41 -11.24 -29.18
CA ALA A 247 41.86 -12.05 -28.04
C ALA A 247 40.84 -13.14 -27.66
N THR A 248 41.33 -14.37 -27.54
CA THR A 248 40.56 -15.56 -27.15
C THR A 248 40.84 -15.95 -25.69
N GLY A 249 40.00 -16.81 -25.11
CA GLY A 249 40.19 -17.38 -23.77
C GLY A 249 39.06 -17.13 -22.77
N SER A 250 37.97 -16.47 -23.19
CA SER A 250 36.79 -16.27 -22.35
C SER A 250 35.95 -17.54 -22.15
N ARG A 251 36.19 -18.60 -22.93
CA ARG A 251 35.49 -19.90 -22.88
C ARG A 251 33.96 -19.78 -22.91
N ASP A 252 33.47 -18.74 -23.57
CA ASP A 252 32.06 -18.44 -23.74
C ASP A 252 31.69 -18.42 -25.23
N GLU A 253 30.44 -18.07 -25.49
CA GLU A 253 29.91 -17.94 -26.84
C GLU A 253 30.70 -16.92 -27.68
N PHE A 254 31.28 -15.88 -27.07
CA PHE A 254 32.10 -14.88 -27.77
C PHE A 254 33.49 -15.41 -28.15
N ASP A 255 34.05 -16.33 -27.36
CA ASP A 255 35.32 -16.99 -27.67
C ASP A 255 35.23 -17.81 -28.97
N HIS A 256 34.10 -18.50 -29.18
CA HIS A 256 33.85 -19.21 -30.44
C HIS A 256 33.77 -18.26 -31.64
N VAL A 257 33.11 -17.11 -31.49
CA VAL A 257 33.03 -16.11 -32.56
C VAL A 257 34.40 -15.49 -32.85
N ALA A 258 35.19 -15.19 -31.81
CA ALA A 258 36.54 -14.67 -31.95
C ALA A 258 37.47 -15.67 -32.66
N GLN A 259 37.37 -16.97 -32.35
CA GLN A 259 38.12 -18.04 -33.03
C GLN A 259 37.75 -18.12 -34.52
N SER A 260 36.45 -18.11 -34.85
CA SER A 260 35.99 -18.12 -36.24
C SER A 260 36.42 -16.86 -37.01
N PHE A 261 36.37 -15.69 -36.37
CA PHE A 261 36.86 -14.44 -36.96
C PHE A 261 38.37 -14.52 -37.26
N ASN A 262 39.17 -14.97 -36.30
CA ASN A 262 40.62 -15.08 -36.47
C ASN A 262 41.01 -16.08 -37.56
N ALA A 263 40.29 -17.20 -37.69
CA ALA A 263 40.49 -18.17 -38.76
C ALA A 263 40.21 -17.55 -40.14
N MET A 264 39.11 -16.81 -40.28
CA MET A 264 38.76 -16.09 -41.51
C MET A 264 39.81 -15.03 -41.87
N ALA A 265 40.27 -14.24 -40.89
CA ALA A 265 41.32 -13.24 -41.10
C ALA A 265 42.64 -13.89 -41.57
N GLN A 266 43.01 -15.03 -41.00
CA GLN A 266 44.19 -15.80 -41.39
C GLN A 266 44.09 -16.34 -42.83
N GLU A 267 42.93 -16.86 -43.22
CA GLU A 267 42.66 -17.36 -44.57
C GLU A 267 42.76 -16.22 -45.59
N LEU A 268 42.13 -15.08 -45.30
CA LEU A 268 42.19 -13.90 -46.17
C LEU A 268 43.61 -13.36 -46.32
N GLN A 269 44.38 -13.32 -45.23
CA GLN A 269 45.79 -12.91 -45.23
C GLN A 269 46.62 -13.85 -46.12
N SER A 270 46.41 -15.16 -46.00
CA SER A 270 47.13 -16.17 -46.78
C SER A 270 46.81 -16.07 -48.27
N HIS A 271 45.54 -15.90 -48.63
CA HIS A 271 45.13 -15.70 -50.02
C HIS A 271 45.70 -14.42 -50.62
N ARG A 272 45.73 -13.32 -49.85
CA ARG A 272 46.33 -12.06 -50.32
C ARG A 272 47.83 -12.19 -50.54
N SER A 273 48.55 -12.81 -49.61
CA SER A 273 49.99 -13.05 -49.79
C SER A 273 50.31 -13.95 -50.99
N ALA A 274 49.47 -14.96 -51.24
CA ALA A 274 49.64 -15.84 -52.40
C ALA A 274 49.37 -15.10 -53.72
N ALA A 275 48.35 -14.24 -53.76
CA ALA A 275 48.05 -13.42 -54.92
C ALA A 275 49.15 -12.39 -55.19
N ASP A 276 49.68 -11.74 -54.15
CA ASP A 276 50.77 -10.77 -54.27
C ASP A 276 52.07 -11.44 -54.76
N ALA A 277 52.40 -12.64 -54.24
CA ALA A 277 53.54 -13.43 -54.72
C ALA A 277 53.40 -13.84 -56.19
N ALA A 278 52.23 -14.39 -56.57
CA ALA A 278 51.97 -14.77 -57.95
C ALA A 278 52.04 -13.57 -58.92
N ARG A 279 51.59 -12.39 -58.47
CA ARG A 279 51.70 -11.15 -59.25
C ARG A 279 53.16 -10.71 -59.41
N HIS A 280 53.96 -10.80 -58.34
CA HIS A 280 55.39 -10.49 -58.42
C HIS A 280 56.13 -11.43 -59.37
N ASP A 281 55.86 -12.74 -59.28
CA ASP A 281 56.46 -13.75 -60.17
C ASP A 281 56.10 -13.49 -61.65
N LEU A 282 54.85 -13.10 -61.92
CA LEU A 282 54.41 -12.70 -63.26
C LEU A 282 55.12 -11.43 -63.74
N GLU A 283 55.27 -10.41 -62.90
CA GLU A 283 55.97 -9.16 -63.25
C GLU A 283 57.46 -9.42 -63.56
N VAL A 284 58.13 -10.26 -62.78
CA VAL A 284 59.51 -10.71 -63.04
C VAL A 284 59.60 -11.44 -64.38
N ALA A 285 58.72 -12.42 -64.62
CA ALA A 285 58.70 -13.18 -65.86
C ALA A 285 58.41 -12.31 -67.09
N VAL A 286 57.51 -11.33 -66.99
CA VAL A 286 57.24 -10.36 -68.07
C VAL A 286 58.48 -9.49 -68.32
N HIS A 287 59.15 -9.02 -67.27
CA HIS A 287 60.33 -8.19 -67.40
C HIS A 287 61.48 -8.94 -68.10
N ASP A 288 61.75 -10.17 -67.66
CA ASP A 288 62.76 -11.03 -68.27
C ASP A 288 62.44 -11.30 -69.75
N ARG A 289 61.18 -11.60 -70.07
CA ARG A 289 60.77 -11.84 -71.45
C ARG A 289 60.86 -10.60 -72.33
N THR A 290 60.56 -9.43 -71.79
CA THR A 290 60.68 -8.15 -72.50
C THR A 290 62.15 -7.84 -72.80
N ARG A 291 63.06 -8.13 -71.86
CA ARG A 291 64.51 -7.96 -72.06
C ARG A 291 65.03 -8.89 -73.17
N GLU A 292 64.65 -10.16 -73.16
CA GLU A 292 65.01 -11.11 -74.21
C GLU A 292 64.56 -10.63 -75.60
N LEU A 293 63.35 -10.09 -75.72
CA LEU A 293 62.80 -9.62 -77.00
C LEU A 293 63.42 -8.31 -77.49
N SER A 294 63.90 -7.44 -76.59
CA SER A 294 64.59 -6.20 -76.95
C SER A 294 66.06 -6.37 -77.36
N ALA A 295 66.66 -7.53 -77.07
CA ALA A 295 68.04 -7.87 -77.38
C ALA A 295 68.18 -8.70 -78.68
N ALA A 296 67.07 -9.06 -79.32
CA ALA A 296 66.97 -9.76 -80.59
C ALA A 296 66.60 -8.78 -81.72
#